data_AF-K9SHA7-F1
#
_entry.id   AF-K9SHA7-F1
#
_cell.length_a   1.000
_cell.length_b   1.000
_cell.length_c   1.000
_cell.angle_alpha   90.00
_cell.angle_beta   90.00
_cell.angle_gamma   90.00
#
_symmetry.space_group_name_H-M   'P 1'
#
loop_
_entity.id
_entity.type
_entity.pdbx_description
1 polymer ?
#
loop_
_entity_poly.entity_id
_entity_poly.type
_entity_poly.pdbx_seq_one_letter_code
_entity_poly.pdbx_strand_id
1 'polypeptide(L)'
;MYRFWRRAHNFYHGSNLFLALGLLSLLGFALASCNGAPRPGEANGQDRPADSSITQPVTEQNSNEIPQAQEVQDDGQVMPIGGIGAVKDKTVCDNTGGILAYADTENYEIYICSDRNNPTIPRYYRGISKTGKGGLELEAKGYNPLQQSYYEFVNYDYTYVVQIPSTQFPQPELIVEFPNGDRHVEKILSYHTGQQRDVKRNVADRTAPSAPTEKPTIPVTETTETEVISYIHKNIDSLGVCEYGFTADSSKDLSTVDPLGNNRYMVQLLCFMGAYQGSYSFAIYSESASAGASVDILSLDVYEPDASGAVKPIKTRAIGGLPTFDPGSQILTVFSKGRGLGDCGSLAHYELKNNQFELIEYRAKFDCDGNYVDPGEYPVIYP
;
A
#
# COMPACT_ATOMS: atom_id res chain seq x y z
N MET A 1 8.44 -2.99 -12.17
CA MET A 1 9.17 -1.75 -12.51
C MET A 1 10.72 -1.86 -12.58
N TYR A 2 11.41 -2.88 -12.04
CA TYR A 2 12.88 -2.81 -11.80
C TYR A 2 13.85 -3.60 -12.72
N ARG A 3 13.45 -4.05 -13.93
CA ARG A 3 14.42 -4.57 -14.93
C ARG A 3 15.04 -3.50 -15.85
N PHE A 4 14.54 -2.26 -15.82
CA PHE A 4 15.03 -1.18 -16.69
C PHE A 4 16.44 -0.68 -16.32
N TRP A 5 16.89 -0.90 -15.09
CA TRP A 5 18.18 -0.40 -14.59
C TRP A 5 19.38 -1.35 -14.82
N ARG A 6 19.17 -2.58 -15.29
CA ARG A 6 20.25 -3.59 -15.43
C ARG A 6 21.18 -3.37 -16.63
N ARG A 7 21.05 -2.24 -17.35
CA ARG A 7 21.73 -1.97 -18.63
C ARG A 7 22.99 -1.10 -18.54
N ALA A 8 23.38 -0.67 -17.33
CA ALA A 8 24.43 0.34 -17.14
C ALA A 8 25.45 0.00 -16.03
N HIS A 9 25.90 -1.26 -15.91
CA HIS A 9 27.04 -1.59 -15.02
C HIS A 9 27.83 -2.88 -15.39
N ASN A 10 27.89 -3.27 -16.67
CA ASN A 10 28.65 -4.46 -17.12
C ASN A 10 29.56 -4.15 -18.32
N PHE A 11 30.52 -3.25 -18.11
CA PHE A 11 31.71 -3.06 -18.96
C PHE A 11 32.84 -2.48 -18.09
N TYR A 12 33.67 -3.35 -17.49
CA TYR A 12 35.13 -3.21 -17.30
C TYR A 12 35.64 -4.39 -16.45
N HIS A 13 36.88 -4.82 -16.71
CA HIS A 13 37.54 -6.05 -16.23
C HIS A 13 36.88 -7.38 -16.67
N GLY A 14 37.58 -8.33 -17.32
CA GLY A 14 38.91 -8.25 -17.94
C GLY A 14 39.63 -9.60 -18.04
N SER A 15 40.36 -9.81 -19.15
CA SER A 15 41.43 -10.80 -19.28
C SER A 15 42.28 -10.52 -20.53
N ASN A 16 43.55 -10.91 -20.50
CA ASN A 16 44.56 -10.51 -21.49
C ASN A 16 44.71 -11.51 -22.64
N LEU A 17 45.01 -11.03 -23.84
CA LEU A 17 45.91 -11.71 -24.77
C LEU A 17 46.71 -10.68 -25.61
N PHE A 18 47.78 -11.13 -26.26
CA PHE A 18 48.93 -10.33 -26.72
C PHE A 18 48.91 -9.94 -28.22
N LEU A 19 49.74 -8.92 -28.57
CA LEU A 19 50.33 -8.59 -29.91
C LEU A 19 49.36 -8.03 -31.00
N ALA A 20 49.72 -7.05 -31.85
CA ALA A 20 50.88 -6.14 -31.92
C ALA A 20 50.68 -4.97 -32.92
N LEU A 21 51.49 -3.90 -32.79
CA LEU A 21 51.99 -2.95 -33.82
C LEU A 21 51.03 -2.08 -34.68
N GLY A 22 51.43 -0.81 -34.91
CA GLY A 22 50.87 0.11 -35.94
C GLY A 22 50.38 1.47 -35.42
N LEU A 23 51.27 2.37 -34.96
CA LEU A 23 51.81 3.54 -35.68
C LEU A 23 50.81 4.66 -36.11
N LEU A 24 51.09 5.89 -35.65
CA LEU A 24 50.79 7.24 -36.21
C LEU A 24 49.37 7.54 -36.75
N SER A 25 48.77 8.71 -36.47
CA SER A 25 49.37 10.05 -36.57
C SER A 25 48.66 11.13 -35.73
N LEU A 26 49.27 12.31 -35.59
CA LEU A 26 48.61 13.52 -35.08
C LEU A 26 47.94 14.31 -36.20
N LEU A 27 46.84 15.00 -35.87
CA LEU A 27 46.46 16.29 -36.44
C LEU A 27 45.53 17.05 -35.49
N GLY A 28 45.69 18.37 -35.39
CA GLY A 28 44.84 19.27 -34.60
C GLY A 28 44.14 20.31 -35.48
N PHE A 29 43.84 21.49 -34.91
CA PHE A 29 43.01 22.58 -35.47
C PHE A 29 41.50 22.28 -35.49
N ALA A 30 40.58 23.21 -35.21
CA ALA A 30 40.73 24.56 -34.63
C ALA A 30 39.44 24.99 -33.89
N LEU A 31 39.53 26.05 -33.07
CA LEU A 31 38.38 26.80 -32.57
C LEU A 31 37.88 27.79 -33.62
N ALA A 32 36.56 27.98 -33.73
CA ALA A 32 35.96 29.08 -34.48
C ALA A 32 34.64 29.53 -33.81
N SER A 33 34.57 30.81 -33.43
CA SER A 33 33.36 31.49 -32.95
C SER A 33 32.93 32.56 -33.96
N CYS A 34 31.63 32.72 -34.18
CA CYS A 34 31.07 33.88 -34.90
C CYS A 34 29.86 34.45 -34.14
N ASN A 35 29.69 35.77 -34.22
CA ASN A 35 28.63 36.54 -33.56
C ASN A 35 27.65 37.12 -34.59
N GLY A 36 26.40 37.36 -34.17
CA GLY A 36 25.75 38.67 -34.39
C GLY A 36 24.62 38.82 -35.43
N ALA A 37 23.38 38.79 -34.92
CA ALA A 37 22.28 39.78 -35.18
C ALA A 37 21.74 39.93 -36.65
N PRO A 38 20.68 40.76 -36.92
CA PRO A 38 19.78 41.52 -36.02
C PRO A 38 18.24 41.28 -36.26
N ARG A 39 17.38 42.06 -35.58
CA ARG A 39 15.93 42.27 -35.88
C ARG A 39 15.73 43.50 -36.81
N PRO A 40 14.55 43.69 -37.42
CA PRO A 40 13.47 44.57 -36.87
C PRO A 40 12.04 44.02 -37.16
N GLY A 41 10.87 44.63 -36.87
CA GLY A 41 10.42 45.87 -36.18
C GLY A 41 8.86 45.81 -36.07
N GLU A 42 8.20 46.32 -35.02
CA GLU A 42 7.55 47.67 -34.90
C GLU A 42 6.28 47.88 -35.80
N ALA A 43 5.25 48.68 -35.46
CA ALA A 43 5.18 49.81 -34.51
C ALA A 43 3.75 50.12 -33.94
N ASN A 44 3.71 50.80 -32.78
CA ASN A 44 2.86 51.94 -32.32
C ASN A 44 1.31 51.92 -32.35
N GLY A 45 0.59 52.65 -31.47
CA GLY A 45 1.03 53.38 -30.26
C GLY A 45 0.03 54.44 -29.71
N GLN A 46 0.31 54.96 -28.49
CA GLN A 46 -0.10 56.28 -27.91
C GLN A 46 -1.61 56.53 -27.57
N ASP A 47 -2.02 57.38 -26.61
CA ASP A 47 -1.43 58.66 -26.12
C ASP A 47 -1.70 59.01 -24.60
N ARG A 48 -1.37 60.25 -24.15
CA ARG A 48 -1.40 60.78 -22.74
C ARG A 48 -1.85 62.28 -22.68
N PRO A 49 -2.41 62.86 -21.58
CA PRO A 49 -1.73 63.36 -20.33
C PRO A 49 -2.53 63.07 -19.02
N ALA A 50 -2.23 63.45 -17.75
CA ALA A 50 -1.12 64.13 -17.02
C ALA A 50 -1.33 65.57 -16.42
N ASP A 51 -1.84 65.69 -15.16
CA ASP A 51 -1.49 66.67 -14.08
C ASP A 51 -2.09 66.17 -12.71
N SER A 52 -1.49 66.16 -11.49
CA SER A 52 -0.83 67.14 -10.57
C SER A 52 -1.82 67.91 -9.63
N SER A 53 -1.60 68.26 -8.34
CA SER A 53 -0.42 68.19 -7.41
C SER A 53 -0.74 68.46 -5.89
N ILE A 54 0.02 67.86 -4.94
CA ILE A 54 0.30 68.26 -3.50
C ILE A 54 -0.90 68.14 -2.48
N THR A 55 -0.83 67.66 -1.21
CA THR A 55 -0.12 68.21 0.00
C THR A 55 -0.12 67.24 1.25
N GLN A 56 1.05 66.95 1.86
CA GLN A 56 1.37 66.66 3.31
C GLN A 56 0.55 65.69 4.21
N PRO A 57 1.03 65.32 5.43
CA PRO A 57 2.41 65.03 5.90
C PRO A 57 2.54 63.64 6.60
N VAL A 58 3.73 63.32 7.13
CA VAL A 58 4.06 62.04 7.82
C VAL A 58 3.94 62.14 9.35
N THR A 59 3.44 61.09 9.99
CA THR A 59 3.74 60.72 11.39
C THR A 59 3.94 59.20 11.47
N GLU A 60 4.89 58.74 12.27
CA GLU A 60 5.27 57.33 12.39
C GLU A 60 4.30 56.52 13.27
N GLN A 61 3.94 55.30 12.83
CA GLN A 61 3.83 54.15 13.73
C GLN A 61 4.45 52.91 13.07
N ASN A 62 5.16 52.14 13.88
CA ASN A 62 5.98 51.01 13.46
C ASN A 62 5.10 49.75 13.30
N SER A 63 5.15 49.11 12.13
CA SER A 63 4.28 47.97 11.78
C SER A 63 5.05 46.75 11.22
N ASN A 64 6.20 46.46 11.82
CA ASN A 64 6.85 45.16 11.69
C ASN A 64 6.14 44.10 12.57
N GLU A 65 4.99 43.60 12.11
CA GLU A 65 4.49 42.29 12.53
C GLU A 65 3.57 41.71 11.45
N ILE A 66 4.10 40.78 10.66
CA ILE A 66 3.28 39.90 9.81
C ILE A 66 2.67 38.86 10.76
N PRO A 67 1.33 38.67 10.80
CA PRO A 67 0.73 37.60 11.57
C PRO A 67 1.27 36.25 11.09
N GLN A 68 2.17 35.64 11.87
CA GLN A 68 2.63 34.29 11.61
C GLN A 68 1.43 33.34 11.79
N ALA A 69 1.26 32.41 10.86
CA ALA A 69 0.35 31.30 11.07
C ALA A 69 0.81 30.55 12.32
N GLN A 70 -0.04 30.49 13.34
CA GLN A 70 0.32 29.83 14.59
C GLN A 70 0.40 28.32 14.34
N GLU A 71 1.62 27.77 14.42
CA GLU A 71 1.82 26.33 14.52
C GLU A 71 1.10 25.83 15.78
N VAL A 72 -0.04 25.15 15.59
CA VAL A 72 -0.77 24.52 16.69
C VAL A 72 0.11 23.43 17.27
N GLN A 73 0.40 23.53 18.57
CA GLN A 73 1.39 22.69 19.22
C GLN A 73 0.99 21.21 19.21
N ASP A 74 1.95 20.36 18.90
CA ASP A 74 1.85 18.90 18.89
C ASP A 74 1.77 18.37 20.34
N ASP A 75 0.56 18.27 20.90
CA ASP A 75 0.31 17.30 21.97
C ASP A 75 0.32 15.91 21.33
N GLY A 76 1.34 15.10 21.67
CA GLY A 76 1.66 13.81 21.05
C GLY A 76 0.66 12.68 21.37
N GLN A 77 -0.63 12.99 21.34
CA GLN A 77 -1.73 12.09 21.63
C GLN A 77 -1.93 11.15 20.44
N VAL A 78 -1.30 9.97 20.50
CA VAL A 78 -1.41 8.91 19.50
C VAL A 78 -2.87 8.56 19.28
N MET A 79 -3.36 8.83 18.06
CA MET A 79 -4.75 8.58 17.67
C MET A 79 -5.12 7.10 17.89
N PRO A 80 -6.26 6.78 18.55
CA PRO A 80 -6.70 5.40 18.72
C PRO A 80 -6.92 4.69 17.39
N ILE A 81 -6.05 3.71 17.12
CA ILE A 81 -6.21 2.73 16.03
C ILE A 81 -6.65 1.40 16.66
N GLY A 82 -7.65 0.73 16.09
CA GLY A 82 -8.14 -0.53 16.67
C GLY A 82 -8.93 -1.45 15.73
N GLY A 83 -9.33 -2.60 16.26
CA GLY A 83 -10.23 -3.53 15.58
C GLY A 83 -11.67 -3.03 15.53
N ILE A 84 -12.42 -3.47 14.53
CA ILE A 84 -13.83 -3.07 14.32
C ILE A 84 -14.77 -3.55 15.44
N GLY A 85 -14.34 -4.53 16.25
CA GLY A 85 -15.03 -4.97 17.46
C GLY A 85 -15.40 -3.86 18.45
N ALA A 86 -14.68 -2.72 18.44
CA ALA A 86 -14.93 -1.58 19.33
C ALA A 86 -15.95 -0.55 18.81
N VAL A 87 -16.40 -0.64 17.55
CA VAL A 87 -17.40 0.27 16.98
C VAL A 87 -18.75 0.03 17.65
N LYS A 88 -19.44 1.10 18.04
CA LYS A 88 -20.66 1.05 18.89
C LYS A 88 -21.88 0.58 18.12
N ASP A 89 -22.20 1.22 17.00
CA ASP A 89 -23.28 0.80 16.12
C ASP A 89 -22.73 -0.13 15.05
N LYS A 90 -23.23 -1.36 15.03
CA LYS A 90 -22.85 -2.38 14.04
C LYS A 90 -23.91 -2.60 12.97
N THR A 91 -25.06 -1.94 13.09
CA THR A 91 -26.21 -2.01 12.16
C THR A 91 -26.08 -1.04 10.99
N VAL A 92 -25.18 -0.04 11.08
CA VAL A 92 -24.96 0.94 10.00
C VAL A 92 -24.60 0.26 8.67
N CYS A 93 -23.85 -0.83 8.68
CA CYS A 93 -23.54 -1.61 7.47
C CYS A 93 -24.46 -2.83 7.25
N ASP A 94 -25.66 -2.85 7.84
CA ASP A 94 -26.64 -3.91 7.56
C ASP A 94 -27.00 -3.97 6.08
N ASN A 95 -27.20 -5.19 5.60
CA ASN A 95 -27.45 -5.58 4.19
C ASN A 95 -26.24 -5.46 3.23
N THR A 96 -25.05 -5.09 3.71
CA THR A 96 -23.80 -5.14 2.94
C THR A 96 -22.96 -6.36 3.34
N GLY A 97 -21.66 -6.43 2.99
CA GLY A 97 -20.71 -7.42 3.51
C GLY A 97 -20.21 -7.18 4.94
N GLY A 98 -20.72 -6.14 5.63
CA GLY A 98 -20.26 -5.70 6.96
C GLY A 98 -19.41 -4.42 6.91
N ILE A 99 -18.84 -4.04 8.06
CA ILE A 99 -17.97 -2.86 8.20
C ILE A 99 -16.51 -3.27 7.93
N LEU A 100 -15.85 -2.63 6.95
CA LEU A 100 -14.41 -2.78 6.67
C LEU A 100 -13.56 -1.79 7.47
N ALA A 101 -14.01 -0.54 7.54
CA ALA A 101 -13.37 0.50 8.32
C ALA A 101 -14.39 1.47 8.91
N TYR A 102 -14.00 2.11 10.00
CA TYR A 102 -14.72 3.17 10.68
C TYR A 102 -13.74 4.31 10.99
N ALA A 103 -14.15 5.55 10.77
CA ALA A 103 -13.38 6.73 11.12
C ALA A 103 -14.25 7.73 11.89
N ASP A 104 -13.69 8.32 12.93
CA ASP A 104 -14.34 9.27 13.82
C ASP A 104 -13.75 10.66 13.59
N THR A 105 -14.56 11.70 13.34
CA THR A 105 -14.09 13.10 13.26
C THR A 105 -14.76 13.94 14.35
N GLU A 106 -14.55 15.26 14.37
CA GLU A 106 -15.28 16.15 15.29
C GLU A 106 -16.80 16.11 15.01
N ASN A 107 -17.21 16.16 13.74
CA ASN A 107 -18.63 16.29 13.36
C ASN A 107 -19.30 14.99 12.89
N TYR A 108 -18.54 13.96 12.51
CA TYR A 108 -19.07 12.77 11.85
C TYR A 108 -18.56 11.45 12.45
N GLU A 109 -19.42 10.43 12.35
CA GLU A 109 -19.02 9.02 12.38
C GLU A 109 -19.08 8.50 10.93
N ILE A 110 -18.02 7.86 10.44
CA ILE A 110 -17.86 7.44 9.05
C ILE A 110 -17.70 5.94 8.99
N TYR A 111 -18.54 5.25 8.23
CA TYR A 111 -18.54 3.80 8.08
C TYR A 111 -18.26 3.44 6.62
N ILE A 112 -17.22 2.64 6.40
CA ILE A 112 -16.85 2.08 5.11
C ILE A 112 -17.31 0.61 5.10
N CYS A 113 -18.37 0.32 4.35
CA CYS A 113 -18.97 -1.01 4.29
C CYS A 113 -18.53 -1.77 3.04
N SER A 114 -18.36 -3.09 3.16
CA SER A 114 -17.98 -3.97 2.04
C SER A 114 -19.14 -4.36 1.12
N ASP A 115 -18.79 -4.80 -0.10
CA ASP A 115 -19.69 -5.48 -1.02
C ASP A 115 -20.30 -6.74 -0.37
N ARG A 116 -21.59 -6.97 -0.60
CA ARG A 116 -22.34 -8.08 0.00
C ARG A 116 -21.87 -9.47 -0.43
N ASN A 117 -21.23 -9.57 -1.60
CA ASN A 117 -20.74 -10.81 -2.21
C ASN A 117 -19.22 -10.95 -2.03
N ASN A 118 -18.49 -9.84 -1.83
CA ASN A 118 -17.07 -9.85 -1.48
C ASN A 118 -16.78 -8.94 -0.28
N PRO A 119 -16.62 -9.50 0.95
CA PRO A 119 -16.43 -8.71 2.16
C PRO A 119 -15.08 -7.95 2.22
N THR A 120 -14.16 -8.15 1.28
CA THR A 120 -12.87 -7.43 1.23
C THR A 120 -12.88 -6.16 0.38
N ILE A 121 -13.88 -5.98 -0.50
CA ILE A 121 -14.01 -4.79 -1.35
C ILE A 121 -14.92 -3.77 -0.66
N PRO A 122 -14.45 -2.57 -0.28
CA PRO A 122 -15.34 -1.51 0.19
C PRO A 122 -16.18 -0.98 -0.97
N ARG A 123 -17.49 -0.88 -0.74
CA ARG A 123 -18.49 -0.51 -1.76
C ARG A 123 -19.43 0.59 -1.31
N TYR A 124 -19.63 0.76 -0.01
CA TYR A 124 -20.54 1.78 0.52
C TYR A 124 -19.82 2.69 1.51
N TYR A 125 -20.05 4.00 1.37
CA TYR A 125 -19.71 5.00 2.37
C TYR A 125 -20.99 5.40 3.09
N ARG A 126 -20.98 5.43 4.42
CA ARG A 126 -22.08 5.93 5.24
C ARG A 126 -21.54 6.89 6.29
N GLY A 127 -21.75 8.18 6.10
CA GLY A 127 -21.40 9.23 7.06
C GLY A 127 -22.62 9.65 7.87
N ILE A 128 -22.52 9.69 9.19
CA ILE A 128 -23.57 10.08 10.14
C ILE A 128 -23.13 11.34 10.87
N SER A 129 -23.94 12.40 10.89
CA SER A 129 -23.60 13.58 11.69
C SER A 129 -23.83 13.32 13.18
N LYS A 130 -22.81 13.60 14.01
CA LYS A 130 -22.89 13.53 15.48
C LYS A 130 -23.91 14.50 16.09
N THR A 131 -24.39 15.48 15.31
CA THR A 131 -25.50 16.37 15.69
C THR A 131 -26.89 15.71 15.57
N GLY A 132 -26.97 14.49 15.01
CA GLY A 132 -28.21 13.81 14.67
C GLY A 132 -28.97 14.44 13.48
N LYS A 133 -28.41 15.47 12.83
CA LYS A 133 -29.05 16.20 11.73
C LYS A 133 -28.38 15.87 10.40
N GLY A 134 -28.85 14.78 9.79
CA GLY A 134 -28.43 14.35 8.47
C GLY A 134 -27.26 13.38 8.47
N GLY A 135 -26.97 12.89 7.28
CA GLY A 135 -25.97 11.89 6.95
C GLY A 135 -25.94 11.68 5.44
N LEU A 136 -25.01 10.84 4.97
CA LEU A 136 -24.78 10.60 3.56
C LEU A 136 -24.46 9.11 3.33
N GLU A 137 -25.29 8.44 2.55
CA GLU A 137 -25.02 7.08 2.06
C GLU A 137 -24.66 7.13 0.57
N LEU A 138 -23.50 6.59 0.21
CA LEU A 138 -23.02 6.49 -1.17
C LEU A 138 -22.74 5.02 -1.52
N GLU A 139 -23.01 4.64 -2.77
CA GLU A 139 -22.50 3.41 -3.37
C GLU A 139 -21.43 3.77 -4.40
N ALA A 140 -20.26 3.14 -4.29
CA ALA A 140 -19.15 3.31 -5.21
C ALA A 140 -19.48 2.77 -6.59
N LYS A 141 -19.36 3.61 -7.61
CA LYS A 141 -19.57 3.24 -9.03
C LYS A 141 -18.27 2.89 -9.78
N GLY A 142 -17.15 2.84 -9.05
CA GLY A 142 -15.81 2.62 -9.60
C GLY A 142 -14.71 2.84 -8.56
N TYR A 143 -14.92 2.37 -7.31
CA TYR A 143 -13.86 2.42 -6.30
C TYR A 143 -12.70 1.53 -6.72
N ASN A 144 -11.47 2.01 -6.53
CA ASN A 144 -10.26 1.30 -6.90
C ASN A 144 -9.68 0.58 -5.66
N PRO A 145 -9.78 -0.76 -5.53
CA PRO A 145 -9.28 -1.52 -4.37
C PRO A 145 -7.77 -1.47 -4.17
N LEU A 146 -7.06 -0.73 -5.02
CA LEU A 146 -5.62 -0.55 -5.00
C LEU A 146 -5.20 0.81 -4.39
N GLN A 147 -6.16 1.70 -4.12
CA GLN A 147 -5.98 2.88 -3.26
C GLN A 147 -5.88 2.41 -1.79
N GLN A 148 -4.68 2.43 -1.23
CA GLN A 148 -4.39 1.93 0.13
C GLN A 148 -4.05 3.03 1.15
N SER A 149 -3.90 4.26 0.67
CA SER A 149 -3.67 5.45 1.50
C SER A 149 -4.97 6.17 1.88
N TYR A 150 -6.07 5.87 1.20
CA TYR A 150 -7.39 6.44 1.43
C TYR A 150 -8.47 5.58 0.77
N TYR A 151 -9.70 5.67 1.25
CA TYR A 151 -10.90 5.27 0.49
C TYR A 151 -11.48 6.48 -0.23
N GLU A 152 -11.93 6.31 -1.47
CA GLU A 152 -12.49 7.38 -2.31
C GLU A 152 -13.89 7.03 -2.81
N PHE A 153 -14.83 7.96 -2.66
CA PHE A 153 -16.21 7.83 -3.13
C PHE A 153 -16.64 9.10 -3.86
N VAL A 154 -17.13 8.95 -5.10
CA VAL A 154 -17.60 10.06 -5.93
C VAL A 154 -19.12 10.09 -5.98
N ASN A 155 -19.71 11.27 -5.74
CA ASN A 155 -21.14 11.52 -5.81
C ASN A 155 -21.42 12.75 -6.68
N TYR A 156 -21.90 12.51 -7.91
CA TYR A 156 -21.95 13.53 -8.97
C TYR A 156 -20.57 14.16 -9.22
N ASP A 157 -20.38 15.38 -8.74
CA ASP A 157 -19.22 16.25 -8.87
C ASP A 157 -18.52 16.53 -7.52
N TYR A 158 -18.89 15.79 -6.47
CA TYR A 158 -18.25 15.79 -5.15
C TYR A 158 -17.40 14.53 -4.95
N THR A 159 -16.23 14.67 -4.34
CA THR A 159 -15.33 13.54 -4.00
C THR A 159 -15.09 13.48 -2.50
N TYR A 160 -15.37 12.32 -1.89
CA TYR A 160 -15.23 12.04 -0.47
C TYR A 160 -14.04 11.10 -0.27
N VAL A 161 -13.02 11.58 0.45
CA VAL A 161 -11.76 10.86 0.68
C VAL A 161 -11.58 10.64 2.18
N VAL A 162 -11.42 9.39 2.60
CA VAL A 162 -11.12 9.01 3.99
C VAL A 162 -9.72 8.45 4.04
N GLN A 163 -8.75 9.23 4.52
CA GLN A 163 -7.35 8.77 4.59
C GLN A 163 -7.18 7.63 5.60
N ILE A 164 -6.28 6.70 5.27
CA ILE A 164 -5.96 5.53 6.09
C ILE A 164 -4.70 5.85 6.92
N PRO A 165 -4.72 5.68 8.26
CA PRO A 165 -3.58 5.96 9.12
C PRO A 165 -2.33 5.18 8.67
N SER A 166 -1.23 5.89 8.46
CA SER A 166 -0.01 5.32 7.90
C SER A 166 1.21 6.20 8.18
N THR A 167 2.41 5.74 7.81
CA THR A 167 3.63 6.57 7.88
C THR A 167 3.61 7.77 6.92
N GLN A 168 2.77 7.75 5.89
CA GLN A 168 2.53 8.89 5.00
C GLN A 168 1.45 9.83 5.56
N PHE A 169 0.44 9.28 6.26
CA PHE A 169 -0.67 10.01 6.85
C PHE A 169 -0.74 9.73 8.37
N PRO A 170 0.19 10.29 9.17
CA PRO A 170 0.22 10.10 10.63
C PRO A 170 -0.88 10.90 11.35
N GLN A 171 -1.38 11.98 10.72
CA GLN A 171 -2.61 12.67 11.08
C GLN A 171 -3.54 12.62 9.87
N PRO A 172 -4.28 11.49 9.66
CA PRO A 172 -5.12 11.32 8.49
C PRO A 172 -6.42 12.12 8.59
N GLU A 173 -6.97 12.47 7.44
CA GLU A 173 -8.11 13.39 7.30
C GLU A 173 -9.29 12.75 6.54
N LEU A 174 -10.51 13.16 6.92
CA LEU A 174 -11.65 13.20 6.00
C LEU A 174 -11.49 14.46 5.14
N ILE A 175 -11.51 14.30 3.82
CA ILE A 175 -11.56 15.41 2.86
C ILE A 175 -12.82 15.26 2.02
N VAL A 176 -13.55 16.37 1.83
CA VAL A 176 -14.64 16.50 0.86
C VAL A 176 -14.26 17.57 -0.14
N GLU A 177 -13.99 17.18 -1.38
CA GLU A 177 -13.75 18.10 -2.50
C GLU A 177 -15.07 18.46 -3.17
N PHE A 178 -15.27 19.76 -3.40
CA PHE A 178 -16.46 20.35 -3.99
C PHE A 178 -16.29 20.55 -5.52
N PRO A 179 -17.39 20.69 -6.28
CA PRO A 179 -17.36 20.84 -7.75
C PRO A 179 -16.55 22.03 -8.29
N ASN A 180 -16.26 23.01 -7.44
CA ASN A 180 -15.46 24.19 -7.74
C ASN A 180 -13.97 24.07 -7.36
N GLY A 181 -13.55 22.94 -6.78
CA GLY A 181 -12.20 22.70 -6.28
C GLY A 181 -11.95 23.14 -4.83
N ASP A 182 -12.95 23.70 -4.13
CA ASP A 182 -12.84 23.93 -2.68
C ASP A 182 -12.78 22.58 -1.93
N ARG A 183 -12.25 22.59 -0.70
CA ARG A 183 -12.16 21.40 0.16
C ARG A 183 -12.62 21.70 1.59
N HIS A 184 -13.51 20.85 2.11
CA HIS A 184 -13.75 20.73 3.55
C HIS A 184 -12.86 19.62 4.09
N VAL A 185 -12.24 19.82 5.26
CA VAL A 185 -11.25 18.91 5.83
C VAL A 185 -11.50 18.76 7.33
N GLU A 186 -11.54 17.52 7.82
CA GLU A 186 -11.61 17.20 9.25
C GLU A 186 -10.56 16.16 9.63
N LYS A 187 -9.88 16.34 10.76
CA LYS A 187 -8.96 15.34 11.31
C LYS A 187 -9.72 14.11 11.77
N ILE A 188 -9.18 12.93 11.47
CA ILE A 188 -9.67 11.67 12.02
C ILE A 188 -9.11 11.53 13.45
N LEU A 189 -10.01 11.48 14.42
CA LEU A 189 -9.76 11.41 15.86
C LEU A 189 -9.63 9.98 16.38
N SER A 190 -10.23 8.99 15.69
CA SER A 190 -9.95 7.56 15.87
C SER A 190 -10.29 6.78 14.60
N TYR A 191 -9.61 5.65 14.39
CA TYR A 191 -9.75 4.83 13.19
C TYR A 191 -9.78 3.34 13.53
N HIS A 192 -10.80 2.63 13.05
CA HIS A 192 -10.99 1.21 13.31
C HIS A 192 -11.11 0.41 12.02
N THR A 193 -10.57 -0.80 11.95
CA THR A 193 -10.63 -1.64 10.75
C THR A 193 -10.84 -3.12 11.05
N GLY A 194 -11.50 -3.82 10.12
CA GLY A 194 -11.63 -5.28 10.11
C GLY A 194 -10.35 -6.01 9.66
N GLN A 195 -9.39 -5.33 9.04
CA GLN A 195 -8.12 -5.95 8.61
C GLN A 195 -7.07 -6.10 9.74
N GLN A 196 -7.35 -5.71 10.98
CA GLN A 196 -6.50 -6.03 12.14
C GLN A 196 -7.23 -6.82 13.24
N ARG A 197 -6.86 -8.10 13.33
CA ARG A 197 -6.85 -8.96 14.52
C ARG A 197 -8.03 -8.85 15.49
N ASP A 198 -9.19 -9.43 15.13
CA ASP A 198 -10.20 -9.89 16.10
C ASP A 198 -9.87 -11.30 16.66
N VAL A 199 -8.59 -11.54 17.03
CA VAL A 199 -8.16 -12.74 17.77
C VAL A 199 -8.46 -12.58 19.26
N LYS A 200 -9.75 -12.45 19.59
CA LYS A 200 -10.27 -12.58 20.96
C LYS A 200 -11.33 -13.66 21.03
N ARG A 201 -10.86 -14.85 21.44
CA ARG A 201 -11.59 -16.08 21.76
C ARG A 201 -13.06 -15.88 22.15
N ASN A 202 -13.97 -16.22 21.24
CA ASN A 202 -15.35 -16.59 21.61
C ASN A 202 -15.38 -18.01 22.21
N VAL A 203 -14.84 -18.16 23.42
CA VAL A 203 -14.99 -19.36 24.27
C VAL A 203 -15.93 -19.02 25.44
N ALA A 204 -17.10 -18.46 25.12
CA ALA A 204 -18.20 -18.22 26.04
C ALA A 204 -19.52 -17.90 25.29
N ASP A 205 -20.22 -18.92 24.79
CA ASP A 205 -21.55 -19.28 25.31
C ASP A 205 -22.07 -20.59 24.68
N ARG A 206 -22.03 -21.67 25.47
CA ARG A 206 -22.99 -22.76 25.39
C ARG A 206 -23.24 -23.28 26.80
N THR A 207 -24.20 -22.67 27.48
CA THR A 207 -24.69 -23.11 28.79
C THR A 207 -25.38 -24.49 28.70
N ALA A 208 -24.65 -25.56 29.00
CA ALA A 208 -25.16 -26.92 29.14
C ALA A 208 -24.43 -27.67 30.29
N PRO A 209 -25.12 -28.14 31.34
CA PRO A 209 -24.46 -28.68 32.53
C PRO A 209 -24.35 -30.21 32.54
N SER A 210 -23.14 -30.77 32.50
CA SER A 210 -22.90 -32.18 32.84
C SER A 210 -21.44 -32.51 33.21
N ALA A 211 -21.20 -32.75 34.50
CA ALA A 211 -20.13 -33.55 35.15
C ALA A 211 -18.64 -33.39 34.73
N PRO A 212 -17.69 -33.36 35.70
CA PRO A 212 -16.26 -33.40 35.40
C PRO A 212 -15.78 -34.81 35.06
N THR A 213 -14.91 -34.92 34.06
CA THR A 213 -13.99 -36.06 33.90
C THR A 213 -12.62 -35.49 33.58
N GLU A 214 -11.79 -35.37 34.61
CA GLU A 214 -10.44 -34.82 34.52
C GLU A 214 -9.55 -35.72 33.64
N LYS A 215 -9.02 -35.16 32.55
CA LYS A 215 -8.06 -35.81 31.67
C LYS A 215 -6.79 -34.95 31.64
N PRO A 216 -5.57 -35.52 31.75
CA PRO A 216 -4.36 -34.72 31.93
C PRO A 216 -4.08 -33.79 30.73
N THR A 217 -4.21 -32.49 30.96
CA THR A 217 -3.80 -31.46 29.98
C THR A 217 -2.28 -31.33 30.00
N ILE A 218 -1.61 -31.92 29.02
CA ILE A 218 -0.21 -31.58 28.73
C ILE A 218 -0.18 -30.11 28.27
N PRO A 219 0.66 -29.23 28.86
CA PRO A 219 0.78 -27.86 28.39
C PRO A 219 1.46 -27.84 27.02
N VAL A 220 0.67 -27.66 25.96
CA VAL A 220 1.19 -27.24 24.66
C VAL A 220 1.42 -25.74 24.75
N THR A 221 2.68 -25.33 24.76
CA THR A 221 3.04 -23.92 24.57
C THR A 221 2.75 -23.55 23.12
N GLU A 222 1.75 -22.69 22.89
CA GLU A 222 1.46 -22.15 21.56
C GLU A 222 2.54 -21.12 21.21
N THR A 223 3.33 -21.38 20.16
CA THR A 223 4.35 -20.46 19.65
C THR A 223 3.67 -19.17 19.16
N THR A 224 4.16 -18.01 19.59
CA THR A 224 3.52 -16.73 19.25
C THR A 224 3.97 -16.17 17.89
N GLU A 225 3.12 -15.34 17.28
CA GLU A 225 3.42 -14.54 16.08
C GLU A 225 4.78 -13.83 16.20
N THR A 226 5.01 -13.15 17.34
CA THR A 226 6.27 -12.45 17.64
C THR A 226 7.49 -13.37 17.66
N GLU A 227 7.37 -14.59 18.19
CA GLU A 227 8.46 -15.57 18.24
C GLU A 227 8.78 -16.15 16.85
N VAL A 228 7.76 -16.44 16.03
CA VAL A 228 7.91 -16.90 14.64
C VAL A 228 8.62 -15.84 13.80
N ILE A 229 8.16 -14.58 13.84
CA ILE A 229 8.80 -13.46 13.12
C ILE A 229 10.22 -13.22 13.64
N SER A 230 10.43 -13.24 14.97
CA SER A 230 11.77 -13.06 15.56
C SER A 230 12.75 -14.18 15.17
N TYR A 231 12.28 -15.42 15.06
CA TYR A 231 13.09 -16.54 14.57
C TYR A 231 13.49 -16.32 13.11
N ILE A 232 12.55 -15.94 12.24
CA ILE A 232 12.82 -15.75 10.81
C ILE A 232 13.76 -14.56 10.60
N HIS A 233 13.54 -13.44 11.29
CA HIS A 233 14.44 -12.28 11.24
C HIS A 233 15.87 -12.61 11.68
N LYS A 234 16.02 -13.45 12.73
CA LYS A 234 17.33 -13.90 13.23
C LYS A 234 18.07 -14.84 12.27
N ASN A 235 17.34 -15.50 11.36
CA ASN A 235 17.88 -16.48 10.41
C ASN A 235 17.75 -16.03 8.94
N ILE A 236 17.55 -14.73 8.68
CA ILE A 236 17.14 -14.25 7.35
C ILE A 236 18.15 -14.62 6.24
N ASP A 237 19.45 -14.46 6.52
CA ASP A 237 20.55 -14.76 5.59
C ASP A 237 20.69 -16.27 5.31
N SER A 238 20.44 -17.11 6.33
CA SER A 238 20.56 -18.58 6.21
C SER A 238 19.33 -19.22 5.57
N LEU A 239 18.16 -18.58 5.67
CA LEU A 239 16.93 -18.97 4.98
C LEU A 239 16.93 -18.55 3.49
N GLY A 240 17.66 -17.50 3.13
CA GLY A 240 17.71 -17.01 1.75
C GLY A 240 16.37 -16.45 1.27
N VAL A 241 15.69 -15.72 2.15
CA VAL A 241 14.49 -14.90 1.86
C VAL A 241 14.90 -13.45 1.62
N CYS A 242 14.00 -12.62 1.08
CA CYS A 242 14.23 -11.18 0.92
C CYS A 242 15.48 -10.80 0.12
N GLU A 243 15.80 -11.60 -0.92
CA GLU A 243 16.97 -11.47 -1.82
C GLU A 243 17.24 -10.05 -2.34
N TYR A 244 16.19 -9.23 -2.48
CA TYR A 244 16.25 -7.88 -3.07
C TYR A 244 16.24 -6.73 -2.04
N GLY A 245 16.36 -7.04 -0.74
CA GLY A 245 16.47 -6.06 0.33
C GLY A 245 15.56 -6.39 1.52
N PHE A 246 15.96 -5.91 2.70
CA PHE A 246 15.23 -6.12 3.94
C PHE A 246 15.14 -4.83 4.78
N THR A 247 13.97 -4.56 5.36
CA THR A 247 13.70 -3.40 6.24
C THR A 247 13.15 -3.92 7.56
N ALA A 248 14.07 -4.24 8.47
CA ALA A 248 13.80 -5.07 9.65
C ALA A 248 12.68 -4.56 10.57
N ASP A 249 12.48 -3.25 10.68
CA ASP A 249 11.45 -2.66 11.55
C ASP A 249 10.07 -2.76 10.91
N SER A 250 9.89 -2.25 9.68
CA SER A 250 8.64 -2.45 8.92
C SER A 250 8.25 -3.92 8.77
N SER A 251 9.23 -4.82 8.66
CA SER A 251 9.01 -6.26 8.62
C SER A 251 8.41 -6.83 9.92
N LYS A 252 8.77 -6.31 11.11
CA LYS A 252 8.20 -6.78 12.39
C LYS A 252 6.71 -6.44 12.49
N ASP A 253 6.36 -5.24 12.03
CA ASP A 253 5.05 -4.65 12.28
C ASP A 253 4.00 -5.02 11.21
N LEU A 254 4.45 -5.44 10.01
CA LEU A 254 3.62 -5.64 8.82
C LEU A 254 3.78 -7.03 8.16
N SER A 255 4.54 -7.95 8.75
CA SER A 255 4.49 -9.37 8.41
C SER A 255 3.37 -10.07 9.18
N THR A 256 2.76 -11.12 8.61
CA THR A 256 1.71 -11.91 9.29
C THR A 256 2.12 -13.35 9.52
N VAL A 257 1.50 -13.97 10.54
CA VAL A 257 1.69 -15.38 10.90
C VAL A 257 0.32 -16.05 11.07
N ASP A 258 -0.11 -16.78 10.05
CA ASP A 258 -1.44 -17.37 9.92
C ASP A 258 -1.41 -18.87 10.32
N PRO A 259 -2.14 -19.32 11.34
CA PRO A 259 -2.02 -20.69 11.86
C PRO A 259 -2.62 -21.75 10.93
N LEU A 260 -1.88 -22.84 10.70
CA LEU A 260 -2.29 -24.00 9.90
C LEU A 260 -2.59 -25.25 10.76
N GLY A 261 -2.50 -25.12 12.08
CA GLY A 261 -2.63 -26.22 13.05
C GLY A 261 -1.35 -27.06 13.22
N ASN A 262 -1.34 -27.95 14.22
CA ASN A 262 -0.20 -28.84 14.52
C ASN A 262 1.16 -28.10 14.69
N ASN A 263 1.17 -26.95 15.36
CA ASN A 263 2.32 -26.03 15.49
C ASN A 263 2.96 -25.64 14.15
N ARG A 264 2.14 -25.55 13.09
CA ARG A 264 2.51 -25.01 11.78
C ARG A 264 1.83 -23.68 11.51
N TYR A 265 2.54 -22.80 10.82
CA TYR A 265 2.08 -21.45 10.51
C TYR A 265 2.54 -21.06 9.10
N MET A 266 1.64 -20.45 8.34
CA MET A 266 1.94 -19.74 7.10
C MET A 266 2.48 -18.36 7.46
N VAL A 267 3.60 -17.95 6.89
CA VAL A 267 4.24 -16.65 7.16
C VAL A 267 4.30 -15.82 5.90
N GLN A 268 3.75 -14.61 5.98
CA GLN A 268 3.81 -13.59 4.94
C GLN A 268 4.83 -12.52 5.37
N LEU A 269 6.10 -12.73 5.04
CA LEU A 269 7.21 -11.88 5.49
C LEU A 269 7.34 -10.65 4.59
N LEU A 270 7.01 -9.45 5.11
CA LEU A 270 7.28 -8.19 4.41
C LEU A 270 8.80 -7.94 4.41
N CYS A 271 9.44 -8.14 3.26
CA CYS A 271 10.85 -7.83 3.10
C CYS A 271 11.13 -6.33 3.15
N PHE A 272 10.42 -5.53 2.35
CA PHE A 272 10.51 -4.07 2.38
C PHE A 272 9.23 -3.44 1.82
N MET A 273 8.92 -2.21 2.21
CA MET A 273 7.81 -1.44 1.65
C MET A 273 8.28 -0.60 0.44
N GLY A 274 7.64 -0.79 -0.71
CA GLY A 274 7.77 0.11 -1.85
C GLY A 274 6.69 1.21 -1.80
N ALA A 275 6.82 2.22 -2.65
CA ALA A 275 5.95 3.42 -2.62
C ALA A 275 4.43 3.16 -2.80
N TYR A 276 4.02 1.97 -3.26
CA TYR A 276 2.61 1.63 -3.56
C TYR A 276 2.21 0.18 -3.23
N GLN A 277 3.14 -0.63 -2.71
CA GLN A 277 2.97 -2.05 -2.37
C GLN A 277 4.21 -2.57 -1.62
N GLY A 278 4.06 -3.65 -0.85
CA GLY A 278 5.18 -4.35 -0.24
C GLY A 278 5.93 -5.26 -1.21
N SER A 279 7.10 -5.73 -0.79
CA SER A 279 7.81 -6.87 -1.36
C SER A 279 7.81 -7.98 -0.31
N TYR A 280 7.31 -9.17 -0.64
CA TYR A 280 7.06 -10.25 0.30
C TYR A 280 7.77 -11.54 -0.07
N SER A 281 8.29 -12.24 0.93
CA SER A 281 8.67 -13.65 0.87
C SER A 281 7.70 -14.50 1.70
N PHE A 282 7.56 -15.77 1.34
CA PHE A 282 6.58 -16.67 1.97
C PHE A 282 7.26 -17.92 2.53
N ALA A 283 6.80 -18.39 3.69
CA ALA A 283 7.36 -19.57 4.34
C ALA A 283 6.32 -20.35 5.15
N ILE A 284 6.57 -21.64 5.36
CA ILE A 284 5.92 -22.43 6.42
C ILE A 284 6.88 -22.52 7.59
N TYR A 285 6.55 -21.89 8.72
CA TYR A 285 7.20 -22.19 9.99
C TYR A 285 6.54 -23.43 10.60
N SER A 286 7.34 -24.34 11.17
CA SER A 286 6.81 -25.42 11.99
C SER A 286 7.74 -25.82 13.13
N GLU A 287 7.17 -26.09 14.31
CA GLU A 287 7.92 -26.44 15.52
C GLU A 287 7.50 -27.82 16.04
N SER A 288 8.50 -28.68 16.30
CA SER A 288 8.32 -30.03 16.84
C SER A 288 9.21 -30.25 18.06
N ALA A 289 8.65 -30.82 19.12
CA ALA A 289 9.38 -31.14 20.36
C ALA A 289 10.58 -32.10 20.16
N SER A 290 10.66 -32.82 19.04
CA SER A 290 11.78 -33.73 18.71
C SER A 290 12.79 -33.18 17.69
N ALA A 291 12.46 -32.09 16.98
CA ALA A 291 13.28 -31.55 15.90
C ALA A 291 13.59 -30.04 16.04
N GLY A 292 12.93 -29.35 16.98
CA GLY A 292 12.96 -27.90 17.11
C GLY A 292 12.11 -27.19 16.05
N ALA A 293 12.41 -25.91 15.84
CA ALA A 293 11.81 -25.09 14.81
C ALA A 293 12.48 -25.29 13.44
N SER A 294 11.67 -25.35 12.39
CA SER A 294 12.05 -25.51 10.99
C SER A 294 11.24 -24.56 10.10
N VAL A 295 11.78 -24.17 8.95
CA VAL A 295 11.16 -23.17 8.06
C VAL A 295 11.33 -23.60 6.59
N ASP A 296 10.23 -23.94 5.93
CA ASP A 296 10.21 -24.24 4.49
C ASP A 296 9.97 -22.94 3.70
N ILE A 297 10.91 -22.53 2.86
CA ILE A 297 10.75 -21.32 2.02
C ILE A 297 9.96 -21.66 0.76
N LEU A 298 8.81 -21.01 0.61
CA LEU A 298 7.89 -21.21 -0.50
C LEU A 298 8.38 -20.50 -1.76
N SER A 299 7.87 -20.93 -2.91
CA SER A 299 8.13 -20.29 -4.20
C SER A 299 6.85 -20.22 -5.01
N LEU A 300 6.65 -19.11 -5.70
CA LEU A 300 5.47 -18.82 -6.53
C LEU A 300 5.83 -18.94 -8.02
N ASP A 301 4.93 -19.51 -8.82
CA ASP A 301 4.98 -19.40 -10.28
C ASP A 301 4.34 -18.08 -10.72
N VAL A 302 5.17 -17.17 -11.24
CA VAL A 302 4.73 -15.88 -11.80
C VAL A 302 4.99 -15.84 -13.29
N TYR A 303 4.24 -15.00 -14.02
CA TYR A 303 4.42 -14.84 -15.47
C TYR A 303 4.94 -13.44 -15.81
N GLU A 304 6.00 -13.38 -16.62
CA GLU A 304 6.57 -12.15 -17.16
C GLU A 304 6.77 -12.26 -18.69
N PRO A 305 6.64 -11.16 -19.45
CA PRO A 305 7.06 -11.09 -20.85
C PRO A 305 8.60 -11.07 -20.95
N ASP A 306 9.14 -11.87 -21.88
CA ASP A 306 10.56 -11.82 -22.23
C ASP A 306 10.88 -10.70 -23.25
N ALA A 307 12.12 -10.65 -23.73
CA ALA A 307 12.59 -9.62 -24.66
C ALA A 307 11.91 -9.64 -26.06
N SER A 308 11.12 -10.67 -26.37
CA SER A 308 10.27 -10.77 -27.56
C SER A 308 8.79 -10.44 -27.29
N GLY A 309 8.43 -10.17 -26.04
CA GLY A 309 7.04 -10.02 -25.59
C GLY A 309 6.36 -11.36 -25.26
N ALA A 310 7.03 -12.50 -25.46
CA ALA A 310 6.48 -13.82 -25.13
C ALA A 310 6.41 -14.00 -23.61
N VAL A 311 5.19 -14.17 -23.08
CA VAL A 311 4.91 -14.35 -21.66
C VAL A 311 5.29 -15.77 -21.23
N LYS A 312 6.09 -15.90 -20.16
CA LYS A 312 6.66 -17.18 -19.69
C LYS A 312 6.59 -17.31 -18.16
N PRO A 313 6.41 -18.55 -17.64
CA PRO A 313 6.46 -18.82 -16.21
C PRO A 313 7.88 -18.71 -15.66
N ILE A 314 8.00 -18.19 -14.44
CA ILE A 314 9.23 -18.02 -13.68
C ILE A 314 8.92 -18.35 -12.21
N LYS A 315 9.73 -19.18 -11.56
CA LYS A 315 9.64 -19.38 -10.10
C LYS A 315 10.37 -18.26 -9.37
N THR A 316 9.73 -17.66 -8.37
CA THR A 316 10.32 -16.66 -7.47
C THR A 316 10.09 -16.98 -6.00
N ARG A 317 11.01 -16.54 -5.13
CA ARG A 317 10.89 -16.57 -3.65
C ARG A 317 10.46 -15.22 -3.04
N ALA A 318 10.38 -14.18 -3.87
CA ALA A 318 9.93 -12.86 -3.47
C ALA A 318 9.05 -12.24 -4.56
N ILE A 319 7.95 -11.61 -4.16
CA ILE A 319 7.03 -10.92 -5.09
C ILE A 319 6.67 -9.53 -4.55
N GLY A 320 6.64 -8.54 -5.43
CA GLY A 320 6.11 -7.22 -5.11
C GLY A 320 4.60 -7.21 -5.29
N GLY A 321 3.82 -6.88 -4.27
CA GLY A 321 2.37 -6.90 -4.35
C GLY A 321 1.68 -6.70 -3.00
N LEU A 322 0.38 -6.99 -3.00
CA LEU A 322 -0.57 -6.89 -1.91
C LEU A 322 -1.11 -8.31 -1.65
N PRO A 323 -0.43 -9.11 -0.80
CA PRO A 323 -0.86 -10.45 -0.50
C PRO A 323 -1.99 -10.46 0.54
N THR A 324 -2.89 -11.44 0.40
CA THR A 324 -3.89 -11.81 1.40
C THR A 324 -3.98 -13.33 1.42
N PHE A 325 -3.99 -13.92 2.61
CA PHE A 325 -4.12 -15.37 2.80
C PHE A 325 -5.36 -15.66 3.63
N ASP A 326 -6.18 -16.61 3.18
CA ASP A 326 -7.23 -17.20 4.00
C ASP A 326 -6.75 -18.56 4.55
N PRO A 327 -6.49 -18.71 5.86
CA PRO A 327 -6.11 -19.99 6.44
C PRO A 327 -7.24 -21.04 6.43
N GLY A 328 -8.50 -20.64 6.19
CA GLY A 328 -9.64 -21.54 6.07
C GLY A 328 -9.67 -22.32 4.76
N SER A 329 -9.54 -21.63 3.63
CA SER A 329 -9.42 -22.24 2.28
C SER A 329 -7.98 -22.52 1.85
N GLN A 330 -7.00 -22.01 2.59
CA GLN A 330 -5.56 -22.06 2.30
C GLN A 330 -5.17 -21.40 0.96
N ILE A 331 -5.93 -20.38 0.56
CA ILE A 331 -5.70 -19.59 -0.65
C ILE A 331 -4.85 -18.35 -0.33
N LEU A 332 -3.71 -18.21 -1.00
CA LEU A 332 -2.98 -16.95 -1.13
C LEU A 332 -3.46 -16.23 -2.39
N THR A 333 -3.98 -15.02 -2.24
CA THR A 333 -4.22 -14.09 -3.34
C THR A 333 -3.17 -13.00 -3.31
N VAL A 334 -2.44 -12.79 -4.41
CA VAL A 334 -1.49 -11.67 -4.56
C VAL A 334 -1.91 -10.81 -5.73
N PHE A 335 -2.16 -9.53 -5.47
CA PHE A 335 -2.25 -8.51 -6.52
C PHE A 335 -0.94 -7.71 -6.60
N SER A 336 -0.38 -7.56 -7.80
CA SER A 336 0.91 -6.92 -8.05
C SER A 336 0.79 -5.76 -9.03
N LYS A 337 1.11 -4.54 -8.62
CA LYS A 337 1.14 -3.33 -9.48
C LYS A 337 2.38 -3.30 -10.36
N GLY A 338 2.22 -2.96 -11.64
CA GLY A 338 3.32 -2.62 -12.54
C GLY A 338 3.93 -1.24 -12.26
N ARG A 339 3.06 -0.27 -11.91
CA ARG A 339 3.37 1.11 -11.44
C ARG A 339 2.28 1.61 -10.49
N GLY A 340 2.52 2.76 -9.83
CA GLY A 340 1.66 3.26 -8.73
C GLY A 340 0.18 3.47 -9.04
N LEU A 341 -0.19 3.77 -10.29
CA LEU A 341 -1.58 3.91 -10.74
C LEU A 341 -2.38 2.60 -10.72
N GLY A 342 -1.74 1.43 -10.73
CA GLY A 342 -2.41 0.13 -10.78
C GLY A 342 -3.08 -0.21 -12.12
N ASP A 343 -2.87 0.59 -13.16
CA ASP A 343 -3.40 0.41 -14.53
C ASP A 343 -2.78 -0.77 -15.30
N CYS A 344 -1.78 -1.41 -14.70
CA CYS A 344 -1.08 -2.59 -15.19
C CYS A 344 -0.58 -3.39 -13.99
N GLY A 345 -0.43 -4.70 -14.15
CA GLY A 345 -0.08 -5.59 -13.06
C GLY A 345 -0.47 -7.04 -13.31
N SER A 346 -0.56 -7.81 -12.23
CA SER A 346 -1.13 -9.15 -12.21
C SER A 346 -1.98 -9.41 -10.96
N LEU A 347 -2.95 -10.30 -11.11
CA LEU A 347 -3.71 -10.90 -10.01
C LEU A 347 -3.46 -12.41 -10.07
N ALA A 348 -3.05 -13.00 -8.95
CA ALA A 348 -2.69 -14.41 -8.88
C ALA A 348 -3.28 -15.08 -7.64
N HIS A 349 -3.87 -16.25 -7.83
CA HIS A 349 -4.43 -17.09 -6.77
C HIS A 349 -3.63 -18.39 -6.67
N TYR A 350 -3.20 -18.76 -5.47
CA TYR A 350 -2.42 -19.97 -5.20
C TYR A 350 -3.03 -20.77 -4.05
N GLU A 351 -3.07 -22.10 -4.17
CA GLU A 351 -3.46 -23.02 -3.10
C GLU A 351 -2.21 -23.51 -2.36
N LEU A 352 -2.20 -23.46 -1.03
CA LEU A 352 -1.15 -24.09 -0.24
C LEU A 352 -1.42 -25.60 -0.12
N LYS A 353 -0.63 -26.42 -0.81
CA LYS A 353 -0.69 -27.89 -0.74
C LYS A 353 0.69 -28.45 -0.45
N ASN A 354 0.80 -29.43 0.45
CA ASN A 354 2.04 -30.18 0.70
C ASN A 354 3.29 -29.28 0.98
N ASN A 355 3.09 -28.14 1.64
CA ASN A 355 4.10 -27.10 1.90
C ASN A 355 4.66 -26.46 0.61
N GLN A 356 3.83 -26.32 -0.43
CA GLN A 356 4.12 -25.62 -1.68
C GLN A 356 2.90 -24.82 -2.13
N PHE A 357 3.12 -23.73 -2.86
CA PHE A 357 2.02 -23.03 -3.54
C PHE A 357 1.82 -23.61 -4.93
N GLU A 358 0.66 -24.22 -5.16
CA GLU A 358 0.17 -24.54 -6.50
C GLU A 358 -0.59 -23.33 -7.03
N LEU A 359 -0.20 -22.82 -8.20
CA LEU A 359 -0.94 -21.75 -8.87
C LEU A 359 -2.32 -22.27 -9.33
N ILE A 360 -3.39 -21.54 -8.99
CA ILE A 360 -4.74 -21.79 -9.47
C ILE A 360 -5.00 -20.96 -10.73
N GLU A 361 -4.83 -19.64 -10.64
CA GLU A 361 -5.09 -18.73 -11.75
C GLU A 361 -4.07 -17.57 -11.72
N TYR A 362 -3.61 -17.15 -12.89
CA TYR A 362 -2.78 -15.94 -13.05
C TYR A 362 -3.35 -15.07 -14.17
N ARG A 363 -3.80 -13.86 -13.82
CA ARG A 363 -4.24 -12.82 -14.75
C ARG A 363 -3.21 -11.70 -14.83
N ALA A 364 -2.99 -11.09 -15.99
CA ALA A 364 -2.06 -9.97 -16.11
C ALA A 364 -2.36 -9.00 -17.26
N LYS A 365 -2.23 -7.71 -16.95
CA LYS A 365 -2.20 -6.59 -17.91
C LYS A 365 -0.81 -5.97 -17.87
N PHE A 366 0.05 -6.31 -18.84
CA PHE A 366 1.46 -5.92 -18.83
C PHE A 366 1.72 -4.52 -19.39
N ASP A 367 0.76 -3.95 -20.10
CA ASP A 367 0.79 -2.62 -20.72
C ASP A 367 0.30 -1.54 -19.76
N CYS A 368 1.23 -0.70 -19.30
CA CYS A 368 0.97 0.44 -18.44
C CYS A 368 0.57 1.68 -19.26
N ASP A 369 -0.52 1.56 -20.01
CA ASP A 369 -1.03 2.56 -20.96
C ASP A 369 -1.82 3.70 -20.29
N GLY A 370 -2.24 3.53 -19.03
CA GLY A 370 -3.06 4.48 -18.27
C GLY A 370 -4.55 4.16 -18.27
N ASN A 371 -4.99 3.15 -19.03
CA ASN A 371 -6.38 2.68 -18.99
C ASN A 371 -6.54 1.68 -17.85
N TYR A 372 -7.23 2.11 -16.78
CA TYR A 372 -7.60 1.23 -15.68
C TYR A 372 -8.62 0.18 -16.16
N VAL A 373 -8.38 -1.07 -15.74
CA VAL A 373 -9.25 -2.24 -15.90
C VAL A 373 -9.19 -2.95 -14.54
N ASP A 374 -10.29 -3.56 -14.10
CA ASP A 374 -10.27 -4.30 -12.84
C ASP A 374 -9.28 -5.49 -12.92
N PRO A 375 -8.50 -5.79 -11.87
CA PRO A 375 -7.56 -6.91 -11.89
C PRO A 375 -8.20 -8.29 -12.13
N GLY A 376 -9.48 -8.47 -11.81
CA GLY A 376 -10.26 -9.66 -12.19
C GLY A 376 -10.64 -9.70 -13.67
N GLU A 377 -10.72 -8.55 -14.35
CA GLU A 377 -10.96 -8.45 -15.80
C GLU A 377 -9.67 -8.51 -16.63
N TYR A 378 -8.49 -8.56 -15.99
CA TYR A 378 -7.22 -8.75 -16.68
C TYR A 378 -7.18 -10.08 -17.48
N PRO A 379 -6.47 -10.12 -18.63
CA PRO A 379 -6.30 -11.34 -19.41
C PRO A 379 -5.74 -12.51 -18.60
N VAL A 380 -6.41 -13.67 -18.67
CA VAL A 380 -5.94 -14.93 -18.08
C VAL A 380 -4.70 -15.42 -18.84
N ILE A 381 -3.60 -15.60 -18.11
CA ILE A 381 -2.34 -16.16 -18.59
C ILE A 381 -2.23 -17.65 -18.23
N TYR A 382 -2.76 -18.02 -17.06
CA TYR A 382 -2.85 -19.40 -16.56
C TYR A 382 -4.24 -19.64 -15.93
N PRO A 383 -4.98 -20.68 -16.35
CA PRO A 383 -6.33 -21.01 -15.88
C PRO A 383 -6.42 -22.23 -14.94
#